data_AF-A0A502EEV4-F1
#
_entry.id   AF-A0A502EEV4-F1
#
_cell.length_a   1.000
_cell.length_b   1.000
_cell.length_c   1.000
_cell.angle_alpha   90.00
_cell.angle_beta   90.00
_cell.angle_gamma   90.00
#
_symmetry.space_group_name_H-M   'P 1'
#
loop_
_entity.id
_entity.type
_entity.pdbx_description
1 polymer ?
#
loop_
_entity_poly.entity_id
_entity_poly.type
_entity_poly.pdbx_seq_one_letter_code
_entity_poly.pdbx_strand_id
1 'polypeptide(L)'
;MHDDTDEAHAAVAPSSSMLTNCKRIIEAGGGASPSGLAIVGNEQSVQRQLQRLIDAGATDIWAQPVAVGPDRAQRAASRQRTIAFLNTLATK
;
A
#
# COMPACT_ATOMS: atom_id res chain seq x y z
N MET A 1 4.01 -1.43 -5.67
CA MET A 1 3.81 -1.84 -7.08
C MET A 1 4.38 -3.20 -7.28
N HIS A 2 3.50 -4.17 -7.53
CA HIS A 2 3.86 -5.53 -7.83
C HIS A 2 2.79 -6.12 -8.75
N ASP A 3 3.22 -6.85 -9.78
CA ASP A 3 2.30 -7.51 -10.71
C ASP A 3 1.69 -8.77 -10.09
N ASP A 4 2.43 -9.42 -9.18
CA ASP A 4 1.91 -10.48 -8.31
C ASP A 4 1.32 -9.88 -7.03
N THR A 5 -0.02 -9.86 -6.95
CA THR A 5 -0.76 -9.33 -5.82
C THR A 5 -0.70 -10.25 -4.60
N ASP A 6 -0.58 -11.56 -4.80
CA ASP A 6 -0.55 -12.54 -3.71
C ASP A 6 0.79 -12.46 -2.96
N GLU A 7 1.89 -12.33 -3.71
CA GLU A 7 3.21 -12.07 -3.13
C GLU A 7 3.23 -10.73 -2.36
N ALA A 8 2.59 -9.70 -2.90
CA ALA A 8 2.48 -8.41 -2.24
C ALA A 8 1.68 -8.49 -0.93
N HIS A 9 0.54 -9.19 -0.92
CA HIS A 9 -0.25 -9.39 0.29
C HIS A 9 0.51 -10.20 1.35
N ALA A 10 1.25 -11.24 0.94
CA ALA A 10 2.08 -12.03 1.84
C ALA A 10 3.19 -11.20 2.50
N ALA A 11 3.80 -10.26 1.77
CA ALA A 11 4.83 -9.37 2.30
C ALA A 11 4.30 -8.35 3.32
N VAL A 12 3.00 -8.04 3.31
CA VAL A 12 2.38 -7.13 4.28
C VAL A 12 2.15 -7.80 5.64
N ALA A 13 1.85 -9.10 5.66
CA ALA A 13 1.50 -9.83 6.88
C ALA A 13 2.54 -9.76 8.02
N PRO A 14 3.87 -9.82 7.79
CA PRO A 14 4.88 -9.68 8.83
C PRO A 14 5.06 -8.23 9.33
N SER A 15 4.74 -7.24 8.49
CA SER A 15 4.86 -5.81 8.83
C SER A 15 3.73 -5.29 9.73
N SER A 16 2.73 -6.13 10.03
CA SER A 16 1.54 -5.76 10.77
C SER A 16 1.74 -5.50 12.27
N SER A 17 2.93 -5.73 12.82
CA SER A 17 3.26 -5.31 14.18
C SER A 17 3.22 -3.78 14.35
N MET A 18 3.56 -3.02 13.30
CA MET A 18 3.36 -1.56 13.21
C MET A 18 1.87 -1.16 13.24
N LEU A 19 0.96 -2.07 12.89
CA LEU A 19 -0.48 -1.83 12.78
C LEU A 19 -1.22 -2.06 14.11
N THR A 20 -0.52 -2.41 15.19
CA THR A 20 -1.11 -2.42 16.55
C THR A 20 -1.64 -1.02 16.92
N ASN A 21 -0.95 0.04 16.50
CA ASN A 21 -1.38 1.43 16.71
C ASN A 21 -2.49 1.87 15.70
N CYS A 22 -2.53 1.26 14.52
CA CYS A 22 -3.51 1.59 13.47
C CYS A 22 -4.82 0.78 13.57
N LYS A 23 -4.94 -0.15 14.52
CA LYS A 23 -6.10 -1.03 14.67
C LYS A 23 -7.44 -0.28 14.73
N ARG A 24 -7.48 0.86 15.44
CA ARG A 24 -8.68 1.70 15.53
C ARG A 24 -9.05 2.37 14.21
N ILE A 25 -8.06 2.72 13.39
CA ILE A 25 -8.28 3.32 12.06
C ILE A 25 -8.80 2.25 11.09
N ILE A 26 -8.28 1.03 11.19
CA ILE A 26 -8.70 -0.14 10.41
C ILE A 26 -10.16 -0.51 10.71
N GLU A 27 -10.52 -0.58 12.00
CA GLU A 27 -11.88 -0.88 12.46
C GLU A 27 -12.88 0.22 12.04
N ALA A 28 -12.50 1.50 12.15
CA ALA A 28 -13.33 2.62 11.72
C ALA A 28 -13.52 2.69 10.19
N GLY A 29 -12.56 2.18 9.42
CA GLY A 29 -12.62 2.10 7.96
C GLY A 29 -13.31 0.85 7.39
N GLY A 30 -13.84 -0.04 8.26
CA GLY A 30 -14.60 -1.23 7.85
C GLY A 30 -13.75 -2.43 7.35
N GLY A 31 -12.44 -2.46 7.62
CA GLY A 31 -11.57 -3.55 7.19
C GLY A 31 -11.38 -4.66 8.24
N ALA A 32 -11.39 -5.93 7.82
CA ALA A 32 -11.28 -7.10 8.70
C ALA A 32 -9.83 -7.54 9.01
N SER A 33 -8.84 -7.13 8.20
CA SER A 33 -7.42 -7.40 8.45
C SER A 33 -6.50 -6.43 7.70
N PRO A 34 -5.25 -6.22 8.14
CA PRO A 34 -4.35 -5.26 7.49
C PRO A 34 -3.87 -5.70 6.10
N SER A 35 -3.76 -7.01 5.85
CA SER A 35 -3.46 -7.54 4.51
C SER A 35 -4.63 -7.32 3.55
N GLY A 36 -5.88 -7.43 4.01
CA GLY A 36 -7.07 -7.13 3.20
C GLY A 36 -7.31 -5.64 2.95
N LEU A 37 -6.57 -4.76 3.63
CA LEU A 37 -6.61 -3.30 3.45
C LEU A 37 -5.41 -2.76 2.64
N ALA A 38 -4.44 -3.62 2.32
CA ALA A 38 -3.27 -3.19 1.57
C ALA A 38 -3.67 -2.80 0.14
N ILE A 39 -3.29 -1.60 -0.28
CA ILE A 39 -3.41 -1.16 -1.67
C ILE A 39 -2.28 -1.85 -2.45
N VAL A 40 -2.64 -2.82 -3.29
CA VAL A 40 -1.70 -3.60 -4.11
C VAL A 40 -2.12 -3.64 -5.57
N GLY A 41 -1.15 -3.95 -6.43
CA GLY A 41 -1.31 -4.05 -7.88
C GLY A 41 -0.33 -3.17 -8.65
N ASN A 42 -0.63 -3.01 -9.94
CA ASN A 42 0.07 -2.13 -10.88
C ASN A 42 -0.33 -0.66 -10.70
N GLU A 43 0.33 0.25 -11.44
CA GLU A 43 0.16 1.70 -11.34
C GLU A 43 -1.30 2.11 -11.49
N GLN A 44 -1.98 1.60 -12.52
CA GLN A 44 -3.35 1.98 -12.83
C GLN A 44 -4.33 1.50 -11.75
N SER A 45 -4.11 0.29 -11.22
CA SER A 45 -4.95 -0.26 -10.14
C SER A 45 -4.77 0.52 -8.84
N VAL A 46 -3.53 0.79 -8.44
CA VAL A 46 -3.22 1.54 -7.23
C VAL A 46 -3.73 2.98 -7.35
N GLN A 47 -3.60 3.64 -8.50
CA GLN A 47 -4.17 4.97 -8.71
C GLN A 47 -5.68 4.99 -8.48
N ARG A 48 -6.41 4.02 -9.05
CA ARG A 48 -7.87 3.92 -8.86
C ARG A 48 -8.24 3.69 -7.39
N GLN A 49 -7.49 2.85 -6.69
CA GLN A 49 -7.73 2.58 -5.27
C GLN A 49 -7.48 3.83 -4.41
N LEU A 50 -6.41 4.57 -4.67
CA LEU A 50 -6.14 5.84 -4.00
C LEU A 50 -7.23 6.89 -4.30
N GLN A 51 -7.67 7.00 -5.57
CA GLN A 51 -8.74 7.93 -5.95
C GLN A 51 -10.04 7.60 -5.22
N ARG A 52 -10.40 6.33 -5.06
CA ARG A 52 -11.59 5.93 -4.29
C ARG A 52 -11.56 6.40 -2.84
N LEU A 53 -10.38 6.48 -2.22
CA LEU A 53 -10.24 7.03 -0.87
C LEU A 53 -10.52 8.53 -0.85
N ILE A 54 -10.01 9.27 -1.83
CA ILE A 54 -10.27 10.71 -1.97
C ILE A 54 -11.75 10.96 -2.26
N ASP A 55 -12.36 10.19 -3.19
CA ASP A 55 -13.77 10.31 -3.54
C ASP A 55 -14.69 9.99 -2.33
N ALA A 56 -14.23 9.14 -1.41
CA ALA A 56 -14.90 8.84 -0.15
C ALA A 56 -14.69 9.93 0.93
N GLY A 57 -13.95 11.00 0.63
CA GLY A 57 -13.74 12.15 1.51
C GLY A 57 -12.43 12.12 2.32
N ALA A 58 -11.47 11.25 1.99
CA ALA A 58 -10.15 11.31 2.60
C ALA A 58 -9.46 12.64 2.24
N THR A 59 -9.08 13.42 3.25
CA THR A 59 -8.37 14.70 3.05
C THR A 59 -6.88 14.52 2.87
N ASP A 60 -6.32 13.47 3.48
CA ASP A 60 -4.88 13.18 3.49
C ASP A 60 -4.65 11.68 3.36
N ILE A 61 -3.61 11.31 2.60
CA ILE A 61 -3.16 9.94 2.44
C ILE A 61 -1.72 9.83 2.88
N TRP A 62 -1.48 9.10 3.97
CA TRP A 62 -0.13 8.69 4.38
C TRP A 62 0.15 7.27 3.87
N ALA A 63 1.08 7.15 2.92
CA ALA A 63 1.46 5.88 2.32
C ALA A 63 2.77 5.34 2.91
N GLN A 64 2.79 4.08 3.35
CA GLN A 64 3.99 3.37 3.75
C GLN A 64 4.32 2.26 2.71
N PRO A 65 5.26 2.48 1.78
CA PRO A 65 5.65 1.46 0.81
C PRO A 65 6.24 0.21 1.48
N VAL A 66 5.66 -0.95 1.20
CA VAL A 66 6.19 -2.26 1.59
C VAL A 66 7.09 -2.79 0.47
N ALA A 67 8.29 -3.22 0.82
CA ALA A 67 9.26 -3.77 -0.14
C ALA A 67 8.99 -5.26 -0.36
N VAL A 68 8.80 -5.66 -1.62
CA VAL A 68 8.47 -7.03 -2.04
C VAL A 68 9.63 -7.60 -2.87
N GLY A 69 9.86 -8.90 -2.75
CA GLY A 69 10.87 -9.64 -3.51
C GLY A 69 11.80 -10.49 -2.63
N PRO A 70 12.41 -11.54 -3.20
CA PRO A 70 13.15 -12.56 -2.45
C PRO A 70 14.52 -12.09 -1.94
N ASP A 71 15.11 -11.07 -2.55
CA ASP A 71 16.43 -10.55 -2.19
C ASP A 71 16.44 -9.04 -1.90
N ARG A 72 17.60 -8.52 -1.49
CA ARG A 72 17.75 -7.10 -1.14
C ARG A 72 17.58 -6.18 -2.36
N ALA A 73 18.08 -6.58 -3.54
CA ALA A 73 18.04 -5.76 -4.73
C ALA A 73 16.60 -5.63 -5.26
N GLN A 74 15.86 -6.75 -5.29
CA GLN A 74 14.46 -6.78 -5.69
C GLN A 74 13.57 -5.97 -4.72
N ARG A 75 13.79 -6.10 -3.41
CA ARG A 75 13.11 -5.27 -2.41
C ARG A 75 13.39 -3.78 -2.57
N ALA A 76 14.65 -3.41 -2.83
CA ALA A 76 15.01 -2.02 -3.09
C ALA A 76 14.33 -1.48 -4.36
N ALA A 77 14.33 -2.26 -5.45
CA ALA A 77 13.65 -1.90 -6.69
C ALA A 77 12.13 -1.77 -6.53
N SER A 78 11.47 -2.69 -5.79
CA SER A 78 10.05 -2.61 -5.45
C SER A 78 9.70 -1.31 -4.73
N ARG A 79 10.49 -0.97 -3.70
CA ARG A 79 10.30 0.28 -2.94
C ARG A 79 10.52 1.51 -3.82
N GLN A 80 11.58 1.52 -4.62
CA GLN A 80 11.90 2.65 -5.50
C GLN A 80 10.80 2.91 -6.54
N ARG A 81 10.30 1.86 -7.20
CA ARG A 81 9.16 1.97 -8.15
C ARG A 81 7.93 2.55 -7.48
N THR A 82 7.62 2.09 -6.27
CA THR A 82 6.46 2.56 -5.52
C THR A 82 6.60 4.04 -5.13
N ILE A 83 7.77 4.46 -4.62
CA ILE A 83 8.02 5.88 -4.29
C ILE A 83 7.98 6.76 -5.55
N ALA A 84 8.63 6.34 -6.63
CA ALA A 84 8.63 7.08 -7.89
C ALA A 84 7.21 7.31 -8.41
N PHE A 85 6.36 6.28 -8.37
CA PHE A 85 4.96 6.40 -8.73
C PHE A 85 4.18 7.33 -7.80
N LEU A 86 4.33 7.22 -6.48
CA LEU A 86 3.63 8.11 -5.54
C LEU A 86 4.01 9.58 -5.77
N ASN A 87 5.26 9.87 -6.12
CA ASN A 87 5.69 11.22 -6.46
C ASN A 87 4.96 11.77 -7.70
N THR A 88 4.67 10.95 -8.72
CA THR A 88 3.92 11.41 -9.90
C THR A 88 2.48 11.79 -9.57
N LEU A 89 1.90 11.23 -8.50
CA LEU A 89 0.56 11.57 -8.03
C LEU A 89 0.55 12.84 -7.16
N ALA A 90 1.59 13.05 -6.36
CA ALA A 90 1.68 14.19 -5.44
C ALA A 90 2.01 15.53 -6.13
N THR A 91 2.42 15.50 -7.41
CA THR A 91 2.84 16.69 -8.17
C THR A 91 1.72 17.23 -9.07
N LYS A 92 0.47 16.79 -8.85
CA LYS A 92 -0.74 17.30 -9.52
C LYS A 92 -1.52 18.20 -8.58
#